data_AF-A0A1B6HQF0-F1
#
_entry.id   AF-A0A1B6HQF0-F1
#
_cell.length_a   1.000
_cell.length_b   1.000
_cell.length_c   1.000
_cell.angle_alpha   90.00
_cell.angle_beta   90.00
_cell.angle_gamma   90.00
#
_symmetry.space_group_name_H-M   'P 1'
#
loop_
_entity.id
_entity.type
_entity.pdbx_description
1 polymer ?
#
loop_
_entity_poly.entity_id
_entity_poly.type
_entity_poly.pdbx_seq_one_letter_code
_entity_poly.pdbx_strand_id
1 'polypeptide(L)'
;IVNLLRLCVLVLLLSVDVFCVEILGVSSMDYKSGSPAAAAAAEYNTAPIESTDLPSFTTPGRTFRIVTSDTVVLPCDVDNPGNFVLAWKRGIAILTAGNIKVTPDNRFRLVDGYNLEIRDVQTNDAGNYVCQIATL
;
A
#
# COMPACT_ATOMS: atom_id res chain seq x y z
N ILE A 1 -10.31 -9.57 -26.76
CA ILE A 1 -10.62 -9.56 -25.31
C ILE A 1 -9.33 -9.63 -24.46
N VAL A 2 -8.14 -9.45 -25.06
CA VAL A 2 -6.86 -9.52 -24.34
C VAL A 2 -6.29 -8.12 -24.21
N ASN A 3 -6.86 -7.26 -23.34
CA ASN A 3 -6.24 -5.99 -22.97
C ASN A 3 -6.88 -5.35 -21.72
N LEU A 4 -6.69 -5.96 -20.54
CA LEU A 4 -7.07 -5.33 -19.27
C LEU A 4 -6.03 -5.54 -18.14
N LEU A 5 -4.82 -5.99 -18.49
CA LEU A 5 -3.77 -6.35 -17.52
C LEU A 5 -2.65 -5.31 -17.36
N ARG A 6 -2.79 -4.11 -17.94
CA ARG A 6 -1.77 -3.05 -17.88
C ARG A 6 -2.20 -1.74 -17.21
N LEU A 7 -3.43 -1.64 -16.71
CA LEU A 7 -3.89 -0.36 -16.11
C LEU A 7 -3.32 -0.08 -14.71
N CYS A 8 -2.81 -1.07 -13.98
CA CYS A 8 -2.25 -0.84 -12.63
C CYS A 8 -0.92 -0.07 -12.66
N VAL A 9 -0.23 -0.02 -13.80
CA VAL A 9 1.12 0.57 -13.92
C VAL A 9 1.08 2.03 -14.40
N LEU A 10 -0.10 2.59 -14.71
CA LEU A 10 -0.21 3.91 -15.36
C LEU A 10 -1.06 4.93 -14.59
N VAL A 11 -0.88 5.02 -13.27
CA VAL A 11 -1.24 6.24 -12.51
C VAL A 11 0.05 6.90 -12.04
N LEU A 12 0.79 7.45 -13.00
CA LEU A 12 1.76 8.50 -12.71
C LEU A 12 0.97 9.73 -12.27
N LEU A 13 1.40 10.35 -11.16
CA LEU A 13 0.99 11.64 -10.55
C LEU A 13 0.19 11.50 -9.22
N LEU A 14 0.88 11.84 -8.12
CA LEU A 14 0.40 12.35 -6.82
C LEU A 14 0.10 11.34 -5.68
N SER A 15 1.07 11.19 -4.77
CA SER A 15 0.89 10.94 -3.31
C SER A 15 0.01 9.76 -2.84
N VAL A 16 -0.01 8.63 -3.56
CA VAL A 16 -0.76 7.43 -3.17
C VAL A 16 0.04 6.14 -3.38
N ASP A 17 0.06 5.27 -2.37
CA ASP A 17 0.63 3.93 -2.49
C ASP A 17 -0.47 2.86 -2.53
N VAL A 18 -0.41 2.01 -3.57
CA VAL A 18 -1.43 1.00 -3.86
C VAL A 18 -0.92 -0.39 -3.51
N PHE A 19 -1.63 -1.06 -2.62
CA PHE A 19 -1.40 -2.44 -2.21
C PHE A 19 -2.49 -3.35 -2.78
N CYS A 20 -2.10 -4.47 -3.37
CA CYS A 20 -3.04 -5.44 -3.92
C CYS A 20 -3.12 -6.66 -3.01
N VAL A 21 -4.32 -7.04 -2.56
CA VAL A 21 -4.57 -8.20 -1.71
C VAL A 21 -5.24 -9.28 -2.54
N GLU A 22 -4.58 -10.43 -2.71
CA GLU A 22 -5.07 -11.62 -3.39
C GLU A 22 -5.27 -12.77 -2.39
N ILE A 23 -6.36 -13.52 -2.53
CA ILE A 23 -6.66 -14.68 -1.67
C ILE A 23 -6.23 -15.97 -2.37
N LEU A 24 -5.36 -16.74 -1.71
CA LEU A 24 -4.90 -18.03 -2.20
C LEU A 24 -5.98 -19.10 -1.94
N GLY A 25 -6.60 -19.61 -3.02
CA GLY A 25 -7.32 -20.88 -3.00
C GLY A 25 -6.35 -22.03 -3.31
N VAL A 26 -6.45 -23.17 -2.60
CA VAL A 26 -5.62 -24.34 -2.88
C VAL A 26 -5.97 -24.90 -4.27
N SER A 27 -5.14 -24.58 -5.27
CA SER A 27 -4.75 -25.51 -6.32
C SER A 27 -3.42 -25.04 -6.94
N SER A 28 -2.54 -26.01 -7.15
CA SER A 28 -1.13 -25.91 -7.51
C SER A 28 -0.86 -25.14 -8.80
N MET A 29 0.09 -24.20 -8.79
CA MET A 29 0.82 -23.75 -9.98
C MET A 29 2.21 -23.20 -9.61
N ASP A 30 3.23 -23.81 -10.20
CA ASP A 30 4.65 -23.58 -9.97
C ASP A 30 5.09 -22.13 -10.30
N TYR A 31 5.63 -21.42 -9.32
CA TYR A 31 6.24 -20.10 -9.54
C TYR A 31 7.74 -20.29 -9.84
N LYS A 32 8.13 -20.18 -11.11
CA LYS A 32 9.54 -20.11 -11.52
C LYS A 32 10.12 -18.74 -11.12
N SER A 33 11.12 -18.75 -10.25
CA SER A 33 11.94 -17.59 -9.90
C SER A 33 12.77 -17.14 -11.10
N GLY A 34 12.51 -15.94 -11.60
CA GLY A 34 13.35 -15.25 -12.57
C GLY A 34 13.77 -13.89 -12.02
N SER A 35 15.07 -13.73 -11.77
CA SER A 35 15.71 -12.42 -11.57
C SER A 35 15.86 -11.71 -12.92
N PRO A 36 15.85 -10.37 -12.97
CA PRO A 36 17.06 -9.73 -13.47
C PRO A 36 17.46 -8.45 -12.74
N ALA A 37 18.79 -8.39 -12.55
CA ALA A 37 19.72 -7.29 -12.82
C ALA A 37 19.48 -5.91 -12.18
N ALA A 38 20.47 -5.56 -11.36
CA ALA A 38 20.83 -4.20 -10.96
C ALA A 38 21.00 -3.25 -12.15
N ALA A 39 20.67 -1.97 -11.93
CA ALA A 39 21.13 -0.86 -12.74
C ALA A 39 21.48 0.32 -11.83
N ALA A 40 22.53 1.03 -12.25
CA ALA A 40 23.41 1.89 -11.47
C ALA A 40 22.79 3.16 -10.88
N ALA A 41 23.38 3.62 -9.77
CA ALA A 41 23.19 4.95 -9.22
C ALA A 41 24.01 5.97 -10.02
N ALA A 42 23.39 7.10 -10.38
CA ALA A 42 24.09 8.29 -10.87
C ALA A 42 24.16 9.31 -9.73
N GLU A 43 25.35 9.83 -9.47
CA GLU A 43 25.67 10.79 -8.42
C GLU A 43 25.48 12.22 -8.97
N TYR A 44 24.55 13.00 -8.40
CA TYR A 44 24.35 14.41 -8.74
C TYR A 44 24.55 15.27 -7.50
N ASN A 45 25.63 16.05 -7.49
CA ASN A 45 25.96 16.99 -6.42
C ASN A 45 25.08 18.25 -6.56
N THR A 46 24.09 18.41 -5.69
CA THR A 46 23.34 19.67 -5.52
C THR A 46 23.55 20.22 -4.13
N ALA A 47 23.83 21.52 -4.07
CA ALA A 47 23.99 22.32 -2.85
C ALA A 47 22.81 22.16 -1.87
N PRO A 48 22.99 22.43 -0.56
CA PRO A 48 21.92 22.27 0.42
C PRO A 48 20.80 23.28 0.13
N ILE A 49 19.70 22.79 -0.43
CA ILE A 49 18.44 23.52 -0.42
C ILE A 49 17.78 23.11 0.89
N GLU A 50 17.56 24.09 1.77
CA GLU A 50 16.79 23.91 2.99
C GLU A 50 15.37 23.48 2.59
N SER A 51 15.14 22.15 2.61
CA SER A 51 13.92 21.53 2.14
C SER A 51 12.84 21.72 3.19
N THR A 52 11.74 22.35 2.80
CA THR A 52 10.46 22.04 3.42
C THR A 52 10.14 20.59 3.06
N ASP A 53 10.60 19.63 3.85
CA ASP A 53 10.47 18.21 3.54
C ASP A 53 8.98 17.86 3.38
N LEU A 54 8.59 17.55 2.15
CA LEU A 54 7.25 17.06 1.86
C LEU A 54 7.17 15.58 2.25
N PRO A 55 6.02 15.11 2.73
CA PRO A 55 5.87 13.72 3.12
C PRO A 55 6.06 12.82 1.91
N SER A 56 6.82 11.74 2.09
CA SER A 56 7.06 10.76 1.03
C SER A 56 6.94 9.34 1.58
N PHE A 57 6.35 8.45 0.80
CA PHE A 57 6.25 7.06 1.23
C PHE A 57 7.59 6.37 1.13
N THR A 58 7.99 5.69 2.21
CA THR A 58 9.19 4.84 2.24
C THR A 58 8.88 3.39 1.90
N THR A 59 7.60 2.99 1.99
CA THR A 59 7.13 1.66 1.63
C THR A 59 6.48 1.64 0.24
N PRO A 60 7.02 0.87 -0.72
CA PRO A 60 6.38 0.74 -2.02
C PRO A 60 5.12 -0.14 -1.93
N GLY A 61 4.09 0.24 -2.68
CA GLY A 61 2.95 -0.62 -2.99
C GLY A 61 3.36 -2.00 -3.51
N ARG A 62 2.73 -3.07 -3.00
CA ARG A 62 3.03 -4.46 -3.37
C ARG A 62 1.81 -5.37 -3.34
N THR A 63 1.93 -6.55 -3.95
CA THR A 63 0.91 -7.60 -3.90
C THR A 63 1.14 -8.54 -2.73
N PHE A 64 0.09 -8.79 -1.96
CA PHE A 64 0.04 -9.79 -0.91
C PHE A 64 -0.82 -10.96 -1.35
N ARG A 65 -0.37 -12.17 -1.05
CA ARG A 65 -1.10 -13.42 -1.29
C ARG A 65 -1.36 -14.08 0.05
N ILE A 66 -2.62 -14.19 0.48
CA ILE A 66 -2.99 -14.60 1.85
C ILE A 66 -4.07 -15.67 1.81
N VAL A 67 -4.07 -16.58 2.79
CA VAL A 67 -5.14 -17.57 2.96
C VAL A 67 -6.27 -16.96 3.80
N THR A 68 -7.50 -17.41 3.60
CA THR A 68 -8.60 -16.97 4.46
C THR A 68 -8.38 -17.34 5.92
N SER A 69 -8.96 -16.58 6.85
CA SER A 69 -8.82 -16.69 8.30
C SER A 69 -7.44 -16.35 8.88
N ASP A 70 -6.43 -16.11 8.04
CA ASP A 70 -5.15 -15.52 8.47
C ASP A 70 -5.29 -14.03 8.79
N THR A 71 -4.20 -13.44 9.26
CA THR A 71 -4.06 -12.00 9.46
C THR A 71 -3.01 -11.45 8.50
N VAL A 72 -3.28 -10.30 7.90
CA VAL A 72 -2.34 -9.57 7.04
C VAL A 72 -2.12 -8.16 7.56
N VAL A 73 -0.88 -7.66 7.43
CA VAL A 73 -0.51 -6.28 7.75
C VAL A 73 -0.01 -5.61 6.47
N LEU A 74 -0.73 -4.58 6.03
CA LEU A 74 -0.36 -3.73 4.91
C LEU A 74 0.44 -2.54 5.44
N PRO A 75 1.69 -2.35 5.02
CA PRO A 75 2.53 -1.29 5.54
C PRO A 75 2.11 0.08 4.98
N CYS A 76 2.30 1.13 5.75
CA CYS A 76 2.24 2.51 5.30
C CYS A 76 3.21 3.35 6.13
N ASP A 77 4.48 3.29 5.72
CA ASP A 77 5.52 4.10 6.33
C ASP A 77 5.77 5.33 5.45
N VAL A 78 5.79 6.50 6.08
CA VAL A 78 5.98 7.80 5.44
C VAL A 78 7.07 8.54 6.16
N ASP A 79 8.04 9.03 5.39
CA ASP A 79 9.07 9.94 5.89
C ASP A 79 8.53 11.37 5.93
N ASN A 80 8.92 12.09 6.98
CA ASN A 80 8.48 13.43 7.32
C ASN A 80 6.96 13.71 7.15
N PRO A 81 6.08 12.98 7.87
CA PRO A 81 4.63 13.15 7.72
C PRO A 81 4.12 14.53 8.19
N GLY A 82 4.87 15.26 9.02
CA GLY A 82 4.53 16.61 9.45
C GLY A 82 3.09 16.74 9.96
N ASN A 83 2.33 17.69 9.39
CA ASN A 83 0.92 17.93 9.71
C ASN A 83 -0.05 17.19 8.75
N PHE A 84 0.47 16.33 7.88
CA PHE A 84 -0.37 15.57 6.96
C PHE A 84 -1.02 14.38 7.66
N VAL A 85 -2.16 13.96 7.13
CA VAL A 85 -2.96 12.86 7.66
C VAL A 85 -2.85 11.67 6.73
N LEU A 86 -2.55 10.50 7.29
CA LEU A 86 -2.57 9.24 6.54
C LEU A 86 -3.95 8.60 6.61
N ALA A 87 -4.44 8.14 5.48
CA ALA A 87 -5.74 7.49 5.39
C ALA A 87 -5.65 6.20 4.58
N TRP A 88 -6.29 5.15 5.08
CA TRP A 88 -6.51 3.92 4.32
C TRP A 88 -7.86 3.95 3.63
N LYS A 89 -7.88 3.58 2.35
CA LYS A 89 -9.11 3.43 1.57
C LYS A 89 -9.15 2.13 0.77
N ARG A 90 -10.35 1.68 0.48
CA ARG A 90 -10.65 0.58 -0.44
C ARG A 90 -11.79 1.00 -1.37
N GLY A 91 -11.47 1.23 -2.64
CA GLY A 91 -12.41 1.89 -3.56
C GLY A 91 -12.78 3.29 -3.05
N ILE A 92 -14.06 3.53 -2.81
CA ILE A 92 -14.57 4.80 -2.24
C ILE A 92 -14.67 4.78 -0.70
N ALA A 93 -14.49 3.63 -0.07
CA ALA A 93 -14.65 3.50 1.38
C ALA A 93 -13.37 3.91 2.11
N ILE A 94 -13.49 4.86 3.05
CA ILE A 94 -12.42 5.22 3.98
C ILE A 94 -12.45 4.22 5.14
N LEU A 95 -11.33 3.52 5.33
CA LEU A 95 -11.14 2.55 6.41
C LEU A 95 -10.63 3.24 7.66
N THR A 96 -9.64 4.13 7.50
CA THR A 96 -9.05 4.93 8.58
C THR A 96 -8.73 6.34 8.09
N ALA A 97 -8.74 7.29 9.01
CA ALA A 97 -8.29 8.67 8.78
C ALA A 97 -7.47 9.12 9.99
N GLY A 98 -6.18 9.35 9.78
CA GLY A 98 -5.24 9.50 10.88
C GLY A 98 -5.22 8.24 11.74
N ASN A 99 -5.33 8.42 13.05
CA ASN A 99 -5.40 7.34 14.02
C ASN A 99 -6.85 6.84 14.29
N ILE A 100 -7.85 7.36 13.58
CA ILE A 100 -9.25 7.02 13.77
C ILE A 100 -9.67 5.93 12.79
N LYS A 101 -10.29 4.85 13.31
CA LYS A 101 -10.96 3.83 12.51
C LYS A 101 -12.35 4.32 12.10
N VAL A 102 -12.59 4.40 10.80
CA VAL A 102 -13.86 4.84 10.21
C VAL A 102 -14.75 3.66 9.85
N THR A 103 -14.14 2.55 9.40
CA THR A 103 -14.89 1.33 9.06
C THR A 103 -15.58 0.71 10.30
N PRO A 104 -16.84 0.23 10.17
CA PRO A 104 -17.50 -0.51 11.25
C PRO A 104 -16.93 -1.93 11.42
N ASP A 105 -16.20 -2.45 10.43
CA ASP A 105 -15.60 -3.78 10.53
C ASP A 105 -14.50 -3.78 11.60
N ASN A 106 -14.61 -4.72 12.56
CA ASN A 106 -13.71 -4.84 13.71
C ASN A 106 -12.43 -5.61 13.40
N ARG A 107 -12.36 -6.27 12.24
CA ARG A 107 -11.17 -6.98 11.76
C ARG A 107 -10.06 -6.03 11.32
N PHE A 108 -10.41 -4.80 10.95
CA PHE A 108 -9.50 -3.74 10.50
C PHE A 108 -8.96 -2.95 11.69
N ARG A 109 -7.64 -2.79 11.77
CA ARG A 109 -6.96 -2.07 12.86
C ARG A 109 -5.72 -1.36 12.33
N LEU A 110 -5.33 -0.28 13.00
CA LEU A 110 -3.99 0.28 12.82
C LEU A 110 -3.04 -0.39 13.81
N VAL A 111 -1.87 -0.79 13.32
CA VAL A 111 -0.77 -1.37 14.11
C VAL A 111 0.53 -0.66 13.73
N ASP A 112 1.48 -0.62 14.66
CA ASP A 112 2.83 -0.07 14.43
C ASP A 112 2.82 1.30 13.73
N GLY A 113 1.95 2.21 14.19
CA GLY A 113 1.69 3.49 13.54
C GLY A 113 0.49 3.41 12.59
N TYR A 114 0.76 3.45 11.29
CA TYR A 114 -0.27 3.54 10.24
C TYR A 114 -0.40 2.28 9.40
N ASN A 115 0.19 1.16 9.82
CA ASN A 115 0.05 -0.10 9.10
C ASN A 115 -1.36 -0.65 9.31
N LEU A 116 -2.02 -1.08 8.23
CA LEU A 116 -3.37 -1.62 8.29
C LEU A 116 -3.31 -3.13 8.51
N GLU A 117 -3.71 -3.56 9.69
CA GLU A 117 -3.96 -4.97 10.00
C GLU A 117 -5.39 -5.35 9.59
N ILE A 118 -5.53 -6.49 8.91
CA ILE A 118 -6.80 -7.14 8.58
C ILE A 118 -6.74 -8.55 9.17
N ARG A 119 -7.55 -8.81 10.19
CA ARG A 119 -7.68 -10.12 10.83
C ARG A 119 -8.77 -10.96 10.18
N ASP A 120 -8.72 -12.27 10.40
CA ASP A 120 -9.73 -13.22 9.91
C ASP A 120 -10.08 -12.92 8.45
N VAL A 121 -9.06 -12.91 7.59
CA VAL A 121 -9.19 -12.47 6.20
C VAL A 121 -10.26 -13.28 5.48
N GLN A 122 -11.13 -12.60 4.77
CA GLN A 122 -12.25 -13.17 4.03
C GLN A 122 -12.03 -13.04 2.52
N THR A 123 -12.71 -13.86 1.74
CA THR A 123 -12.61 -13.81 0.27
C THR A 123 -13.03 -12.45 -0.30
N ASN A 124 -13.97 -11.77 0.37
CA ASN A 124 -14.42 -10.44 0.03
C ASN A 124 -13.43 -9.34 0.42
N ASP A 125 -12.29 -9.62 1.06
CA ASP A 125 -11.24 -8.65 1.34
C ASP A 125 -10.29 -8.45 0.16
N ALA A 126 -10.34 -9.35 -0.85
CA ALA A 126 -9.51 -9.24 -2.04
C ALA A 126 -9.70 -7.89 -2.76
N GLY A 127 -8.60 -7.30 -3.23
CA GLY A 127 -8.61 -6.08 -4.03
C GLY A 127 -7.55 -5.07 -3.64
N ASN A 128 -7.73 -3.83 -4.12
CA ASN A 128 -6.75 -2.77 -3.97
C ASN A 128 -7.05 -1.91 -2.73
N TYR A 129 -6.06 -1.82 -1.85
CA TYR A 129 -6.01 -0.95 -0.69
C TYR A 129 -5.04 0.18 -0.99
N VAL A 130 -5.36 1.38 -0.55
CA VAL A 130 -4.52 2.55 -0.80
C VAL A 130 -4.24 3.25 0.50
N CYS A 131 -2.96 3.47 0.80
CA CYS A 131 -2.55 4.44 1.80
C CYS A 131 -2.34 5.79 1.12
N GLN A 132 -2.98 6.82 1.64
CA GLN A 132 -3.01 8.15 1.06
C GLN A 132 -2.54 9.19 2.07
N ILE A 133 -1.66 10.09 1.62
CA ILE A 133 -1.33 11.33 2.33
C ILE A 133 -2.38 12.38 1.97
N ALA A 134 -2.98 12.99 2.99
CA ALA A 134 -3.98 14.03 2.85
C ALA A 134 -3.62 15.25 3.70
N THR A 135 -4.05 16.43 3.28
CA THR A 135 -4.06 17.63 4.11
C THR A 135 -5.39 17.71 4.87
N LEU A 136 -5.36 18.26 6.08
CA LEU A 136 -6.59 18.65 6.80
C LEU A 136 -7.28 19.84 6.12
#